data_AF-A0A3L6EBK4-F1
#
_entry.id   AF-A0A3L6EBK4-F1
#
_cell.length_a   1.000
_cell.length_b   1.000
_cell.length_c   1.000
_cell.angle_alpha   90.00
_cell.angle_beta   90.00
_cell.angle_gamma   90.00
#
_symmetry.space_group_name_H-M   'P 1'
#
loop_
_entity.id
_entity.type
_entity.pdbx_description
1 polymer ?
#
loop_
_entity_poly.entity_id
_entity_poly.type
_entity_poly.pdbx_seq_one_letter_code
_entity_poly.pdbx_strand_id
1 'polypeptide(L)'
;MEEEKQVMEGAATAARRRLVIGVGFWVQGFRLFPWLGVNFFLKDGMGVAASSLQILQASANLPMVAKPLIGLLSDAVPIRGHRRLPYVAIGALLQAISWLAIALWQDISLQVLTIFLLLSNFGASICEVANDAIVAESGKKAASSSGSASYAAIPFLLGTMFFYQTEVLRLDSSVIGLSKVFGQVALLAWSMSYNKYFKTMSARKLLSVLQFVTALVMLSDVLFVQGVYRKVGIPDSIYTIVFSGLLEGLMFFKVLPFSVHVAKLCPAGCEGSVMAFVMSALALATIVSGYLGVALAAFMGVSGDDFSALPACLLIEAACTMLPLCCSSLIKERREKEKKQE
;
A
#
# COMPACT_ATOMS: atom_id res chain seq x y z
N MET A 1 26.62 36.67 17.51
CA MET A 1 25.98 36.17 18.75
C MET A 1 24.45 36.05 18.63
N GLU A 2 23.66 37.11 18.43
CA GLU A 2 22.18 36.97 18.42
C GLU A 2 21.65 36.32 17.13
N GLU A 3 22.11 36.75 15.94
CA GLU A 3 21.86 36.04 14.68
C GLU A 3 22.37 34.59 14.72
N GLU A 4 23.55 34.38 15.31
CA GLU A 4 24.19 33.07 15.44
C GLU A 4 23.35 32.11 16.31
N LYS A 5 22.72 32.64 17.36
CA LYS A 5 21.77 31.93 18.23
C LYS A 5 20.48 31.62 17.48
N GLN A 6 19.94 32.56 16.70
CA GLN A 6 18.77 32.32 15.83
C GLN A 6 19.06 31.29 14.73
N VAL A 7 20.26 31.28 14.15
CA VAL A 7 20.70 30.28 13.17
C VAL A 7 20.84 28.90 13.82
N MET A 8 21.44 28.80 15.01
CA MET A 8 21.50 27.56 15.79
C MET A 8 20.11 27.03 16.15
N GLU A 9 19.21 27.89 16.62
CA GLU A 9 17.85 27.54 17.04
C GLU A 9 16.97 27.12 15.85
N GLY A 10 17.13 27.78 14.71
CA GLY A 10 16.55 27.38 13.42
C GLY A 10 17.09 26.03 12.94
N ALA A 11 18.41 25.79 13.03
CA ALA A 11 19.02 24.52 12.68
C ALA A 11 18.56 23.37 13.59
N ALA A 12 18.46 23.60 14.90
CA ALA A 12 17.94 22.63 15.86
C ALA A 12 16.45 22.31 15.60
N THR A 13 15.65 23.31 15.26
CA THR A 13 14.24 23.12 14.90
C THR A 13 14.09 22.35 13.58
N ALA A 14 14.94 22.61 12.58
CA ALA A 14 14.97 21.85 11.34
C ALA A 14 15.41 20.38 11.56
N ALA A 15 16.42 20.14 12.40
CA ALA A 15 16.84 18.79 12.78
C ALA A 15 15.73 18.03 13.51
N ARG A 16 15.05 18.68 14.46
CA ARG A 16 13.90 18.11 15.19
C ARG A 16 12.72 17.78 14.26
N ARG A 17 12.41 18.63 13.28
CA ARG A 17 11.39 18.34 12.24
C ARG A 17 11.78 17.10 11.41
N ARG A 18 13.02 17.03 10.92
CA ARG A 18 13.51 15.87 10.15
C ARG A 18 13.45 14.56 10.95
N LEU A 19 13.79 14.60 12.24
CA LEU A 19 13.69 13.43 13.13
C LEU A 19 12.24 12.98 13.32
N VAL A 20 11.30 13.90 13.56
CA VAL A 20 9.87 13.58 13.67
C VAL A 20 9.34 12.94 12.38
N ILE A 21 9.68 13.48 11.21
CA ILE A 21 9.33 12.92 9.90
C ILE A 21 9.89 11.50 9.75
N GLY A 22 11.18 11.31 10.04
CA GLY A 22 11.86 10.01 9.92
C GLY A 22 11.26 8.94 10.83
N VAL A 23 11.00 9.28 12.09
CA VAL A 23 10.30 8.39 13.04
C VAL A 23 8.87 8.09 12.57
N GLY A 24 8.15 9.09 12.03
CA GLY A 24 6.81 8.91 11.48
C GLY A 24 6.75 7.88 10.35
N PHE A 25 7.63 7.99 9.35
CA PHE A 25 7.72 6.99 8.27
C PHE A 25 8.21 5.62 8.76
N TRP A 26 9.12 5.58 9.74
CA TRP A 26 9.61 4.32 10.31
C TRP A 26 8.49 3.55 11.04
N VAL A 27 7.67 4.24 11.84
CA VAL A 27 6.50 3.64 12.51
C VAL A 27 5.48 3.10 11.49
N GLN A 28 5.24 3.82 10.38
CA GLN A 28 4.34 3.33 9.32
C GLN A 28 4.90 2.10 8.61
N GLY A 29 6.21 2.02 8.35
CA GLY A 29 6.84 0.83 7.81
C GLY A 29 6.73 -0.38 8.75
N PHE A 30 6.84 -0.16 10.07
CA PHE A 30 6.72 -1.21 11.07
C PHE A 30 5.29 -1.81 11.17
N ARG A 31 4.26 -1.09 10.71
CA ARG A 31 2.84 -1.51 10.73
C ARG A 31 2.58 -2.87 10.08
N LEU A 32 3.42 -3.28 9.12
CA LEU A 32 3.35 -4.59 8.46
C LEU A 32 3.46 -5.76 9.45
N PHE A 33 4.25 -5.61 10.53
CA PHE A 33 4.52 -6.69 11.49
C PHE A 33 3.30 -6.99 12.40
N PRO A 34 2.70 -6.00 13.11
CA PRO A 34 1.43 -6.23 13.81
C PRO A 34 0.31 -6.70 12.90
N TRP A 35 0.25 -6.22 11.65
CA TRP A 35 -0.76 -6.63 10.68
C TRP A 35 -0.67 -8.12 10.31
N LEU A 36 0.55 -8.66 10.16
CA LEU A 36 0.76 -10.09 9.96
C LEU A 36 0.31 -10.90 11.18
N GLY A 37 0.62 -10.44 12.39
CA GLY A 37 0.15 -11.06 13.64
C GLY A 37 -1.38 -11.11 13.75
N VAL A 38 -2.06 -10.02 13.39
CA VAL A 38 -3.53 -9.95 13.33
C VAL A 38 -4.12 -10.95 12.33
N ASN A 39 -3.46 -11.18 11.19
CA ASN A 39 -3.93 -12.16 10.20
C ASN A 39 -3.87 -13.61 10.74
N PHE A 40 -2.78 -13.96 11.43
CA PHE A 40 -2.69 -15.27 12.12
C PHE A 40 -3.67 -15.37 13.29
N PHE A 41 -3.86 -14.31 14.09
CA PHE A 41 -4.84 -14.31 15.19
C PHE A 41 -6.29 -14.51 14.69
N LEU A 42 -6.69 -13.78 13.64
CA LEU A 42 -8.01 -13.92 13.02
C LEU A 42 -8.21 -15.31 12.41
N LYS A 43 -7.19 -15.87 11.78
CA LYS A 43 -7.24 -17.19 11.16
C LYS A 43 -7.22 -18.31 12.21
N ASP A 44 -6.12 -18.44 12.94
CA ASP A 44 -5.83 -19.60 13.79
C ASP A 44 -6.46 -19.47 15.19
N GLY A 45 -6.58 -18.25 15.72
CA GLY A 45 -7.18 -17.98 17.03
C GLY A 45 -8.70 -17.85 16.99
N MET A 46 -9.25 -17.24 15.93
CA MET A 46 -10.69 -16.97 15.81
C MET A 46 -11.43 -17.81 14.74
N GLY A 47 -10.72 -18.64 13.96
CA GLY A 47 -11.33 -19.49 12.93
C GLY A 47 -12.01 -18.73 11.78
N VAL A 48 -11.61 -17.48 11.51
CA VAL A 48 -12.30 -16.61 10.55
C VAL A 48 -12.00 -17.05 9.11
N ALA A 49 -13.03 -17.46 8.37
CA ALA A 49 -12.91 -17.87 6.96
C ALA A 49 -12.24 -16.80 6.07
N ALA A 50 -11.54 -17.24 5.02
CA ALA A 50 -10.75 -16.39 4.11
C ALA A 50 -11.53 -15.17 3.55
N SER A 51 -12.79 -15.37 3.16
CA SER A 51 -13.70 -14.32 2.69
C SER A 51 -13.95 -13.25 3.75
N SER A 52 -14.23 -13.66 4.99
CA SER A 52 -14.44 -12.79 6.13
C SER A 52 -13.17 -12.06 6.56
N LEU A 53 -12.00 -12.74 6.54
CA LEU A 53 -10.70 -12.09 6.78
C LEU A 53 -10.45 -10.98 5.74
N GLN A 54 -10.69 -11.26 4.46
CA GLN A 54 -10.45 -10.31 3.39
C GLN A 54 -11.44 -9.13 3.40
N ILE A 55 -12.73 -9.36 3.71
CA ILE A 55 -13.71 -8.29 3.96
C ILE A 55 -13.28 -7.43 5.14
N LEU A 56 -12.81 -8.03 6.24
CA LEU A 56 -12.36 -7.32 7.42
C LEU A 56 -11.13 -6.46 7.13
N GLN A 57 -10.13 -6.99 6.42
CA GLN A 57 -8.95 -6.24 5.97
C GLN A 57 -9.33 -5.06 5.05
N ALA A 58 -10.24 -5.26 4.10
CA ALA A 58 -10.73 -4.19 3.23
C ALA A 58 -11.46 -3.12 4.06
N SER A 59 -12.41 -3.52 4.91
CA SER A 59 -13.17 -2.63 5.79
C SER A 59 -12.27 -1.82 6.70
N ALA A 60 -11.27 -2.45 7.34
CA ALA A 60 -10.36 -1.81 8.27
C ALA A 60 -9.55 -0.67 7.61
N ASN A 61 -9.28 -0.72 6.30
CA ASN A 61 -8.55 0.34 5.57
C ASN A 61 -9.43 1.52 5.12
N LEU A 62 -10.76 1.46 5.31
CA LEU A 62 -11.71 2.53 4.94
C LEU A 62 -11.34 3.95 5.46
N PRO A 63 -10.77 4.13 6.67
CA PRO A 63 -10.31 5.44 7.13
C PRO A 63 -9.27 6.12 6.22
N MET A 64 -8.49 5.35 5.45
CA MET A 64 -7.50 5.88 4.50
C MET A 64 -8.14 6.56 3.26
N VAL A 65 -9.46 6.44 3.09
CA VAL A 65 -10.24 7.17 2.06
C VAL A 65 -10.52 8.62 2.50
N ALA A 66 -10.37 8.95 3.79
CA ALA A 66 -10.66 10.28 4.32
C ALA A 66 -9.48 11.28 4.24
N LYS A 67 -8.36 10.96 3.56
CA LYS A 67 -7.15 11.81 3.57
C LYS A 67 -7.38 13.26 3.13
N PRO A 68 -8.17 13.57 2.07
CA PRO A 68 -8.50 14.96 1.72
C PRO A 68 -9.21 15.71 2.83
N LEU A 69 -10.13 15.06 3.55
CA LEU A 69 -10.89 15.66 4.65
C LEU A 69 -9.98 15.92 5.86
N ILE A 70 -9.12 14.96 6.19
CA ILE A 70 -8.13 15.09 7.27
C ILE A 70 -7.11 16.19 6.95
N GLY A 71 -6.68 16.29 5.68
CA GLY A 71 -5.80 17.36 5.19
C GLY A 71 -6.42 18.73 5.41
N LEU A 72 -7.62 18.94 4.85
CA LEU A 72 -8.38 20.18 5.01
C LEU A 72 -8.62 20.53 6.49
N LEU A 73 -8.95 19.56 7.33
CA LEU A 73 -9.15 19.76 8.77
C LEU A 73 -7.86 20.24 9.46
N SER A 74 -6.71 19.64 9.14
CA SER A 74 -5.41 20.02 9.70
C SER A 74 -4.89 21.38 9.19
N ASP A 75 -5.36 21.83 8.01
CA ASP A 75 -5.09 23.16 7.49
C ASP A 75 -5.99 24.24 8.11
N ALA A 76 -7.27 23.91 8.34
CA ALA A 76 -8.28 24.84 8.85
C ALA A 76 -8.18 25.09 10.37
N VAL A 77 -7.76 24.10 11.17
CA VAL A 77 -7.81 24.16 12.64
C VAL A 77 -6.40 24.08 13.26
N PRO A 78 -5.68 25.21 13.44
CA PRO A 78 -4.37 25.21 14.08
C PRO A 78 -4.48 24.95 15.59
N ILE A 79 -3.98 23.80 16.06
CA ILE A 79 -3.97 23.46 17.49
C ILE A 79 -2.75 24.10 18.19
N ARG A 80 -3.00 24.93 19.22
CA ARG A 80 -1.94 25.61 20.02
C ARG A 80 -0.90 26.35 19.16
N GLY A 81 -1.36 27.04 18.11
CA GLY A 81 -0.51 27.81 17.19
C GLY A 81 0.37 26.98 16.24
N HIS A 82 0.35 25.65 16.34
CA HIS A 82 1.14 24.74 15.50
C HIS A 82 0.22 23.97 14.55
N ARG A 83 0.43 24.08 13.24
CA ARG A 83 -0.51 23.52 12.24
C ARG A 83 -0.46 21.99 12.09
N ARG A 84 0.72 21.37 12.10
CA ARG A 84 0.87 19.93 11.74
C ARG A 84 1.34 19.01 12.86
N LEU A 85 2.33 19.43 13.65
CA LEU A 85 2.93 18.62 14.73
C LEU A 85 1.93 18.03 15.74
N PRO A 86 0.90 18.74 16.22
CA PRO A 86 -0.09 18.15 17.13
C PRO A 86 -0.92 17.03 16.48
N TYR A 87 -1.19 17.10 15.18
CA TYR A 87 -1.91 16.04 14.46
C TYR A 87 -1.08 14.75 14.35
N VAL A 88 0.24 14.86 14.11
CA VAL A 88 1.14 13.69 14.15
C VAL A 88 1.08 13.01 15.52
N ALA A 89 1.11 13.78 16.61
CA ALA A 89 1.03 13.25 17.97
C ALA A 89 -0.33 12.59 18.27
N ILE A 90 -1.44 13.21 17.85
CA ILE A 90 -2.80 12.65 18.02
C ILE A 90 -2.93 11.32 17.27
N GLY A 91 -2.52 11.26 16.00
CA GLY A 91 -2.58 10.03 15.20
C GLY A 91 -1.69 8.91 15.76
N ALA A 92 -0.54 9.25 16.33
CA ALA A 92 0.38 8.28 16.94
C ALA A 92 -0.16 7.75 18.28
N LEU A 93 -0.72 8.62 19.13
CA LEU A 93 -1.40 8.20 20.36
C LEU A 93 -2.61 7.30 20.07
N LEU A 94 -3.39 7.62 19.04
CA LEU A 94 -4.56 6.83 18.66
C LEU A 94 -4.19 5.42 18.20
N GLN A 95 -3.11 5.30 17.41
CA GLN A 95 -2.52 4.00 17.04
C GLN A 95 -1.99 3.25 18.28
N ALA A 96 -1.26 3.92 19.17
CA ALA A 96 -0.71 3.30 20.37
C ALA A 96 -1.80 2.76 21.30
N ILE A 97 -2.85 3.53 21.55
CA ILE A 97 -4.02 3.10 22.34
C ILE A 97 -4.70 1.90 21.69
N SER A 98 -4.89 1.93 20.36
CA SER A 98 -5.51 0.82 19.64
C SER A 98 -4.69 -0.47 19.69
N TRP A 99 -3.39 -0.42 19.44
CA TRP A 99 -2.54 -1.62 19.46
C TRP A 99 -2.35 -2.15 20.88
N LEU A 100 -2.27 -1.26 21.89
CA LEU A 100 -2.21 -1.66 23.30
C LEU A 100 -3.53 -2.33 23.75
N ALA A 101 -4.68 -1.83 23.33
CA ALA A 101 -5.98 -2.45 23.62
C ALA A 101 -6.09 -3.85 22.98
N ILE A 102 -5.61 -4.02 21.74
CA ILE A 102 -5.55 -5.34 21.08
C ILE A 102 -4.59 -6.28 21.82
N ALA A 103 -3.44 -5.79 22.30
CA ALA A 103 -2.43 -6.63 22.95
C ALA A 103 -2.77 -7.05 24.40
N LEU A 104 -3.53 -6.22 25.14
CA LEU A 104 -3.86 -6.49 26.54
C LEU A 104 -5.10 -7.37 26.75
N TRP A 105 -5.95 -7.52 25.73
CA TRP A 105 -7.26 -8.14 25.86
C TRP A 105 -7.29 -9.46 25.08
N GLN A 106 -7.37 -10.57 25.80
CA GLN A 106 -7.26 -11.91 25.21
C GLN A 106 -8.59 -12.35 24.56
N ASP A 107 -9.72 -12.14 25.25
CA ASP A 107 -11.07 -12.47 24.77
C ASP A 107 -11.71 -11.34 23.93
N ILE A 108 -11.02 -10.88 22.87
CA ILE A 108 -11.58 -9.87 21.96
C ILE A 108 -12.59 -10.51 20.99
N SER A 109 -13.80 -9.95 20.93
CA SER A 109 -14.77 -10.28 19.88
C SER A 109 -14.42 -9.63 18.53
N LEU A 110 -14.82 -10.27 17.42
CA LEU A 110 -14.45 -9.83 16.07
C LEU A 110 -14.87 -8.37 15.79
N GLN A 111 -16.03 -7.95 16.31
CA GLN A 111 -16.52 -6.58 16.20
C GLN A 111 -15.62 -5.59 16.93
N VAL A 112 -15.19 -5.91 18.16
CA VAL A 112 -14.29 -5.07 18.96
C VAL A 112 -12.90 -4.97 18.30
N LEU A 113 -12.37 -6.09 17.79
CA LEU A 113 -11.13 -6.08 17.00
C LEU A 113 -11.26 -5.18 15.76
N THR A 114 -12.37 -5.27 15.04
CA THR A 114 -12.65 -4.44 13.86
C THR A 114 -12.65 -2.95 14.20
N ILE A 115 -13.29 -2.56 15.31
CA ILE A 115 -13.34 -1.17 15.79
C ILE A 115 -11.93 -0.66 16.11
N PHE A 116 -11.10 -1.45 16.79
CA PHE A 116 -9.71 -1.05 17.05
C PHE A 116 -8.89 -0.97 15.75
N LEU A 117 -8.97 -1.96 14.84
CA LEU A 117 -8.27 -1.89 13.55
C LEU A 117 -8.66 -0.65 12.71
N LEU A 118 -9.94 -0.27 12.70
CA LEU A 118 -10.41 0.99 12.13
C LEU A 118 -9.80 2.20 12.83
N LEU A 119 -9.79 2.22 14.16
CA LEU A 119 -9.24 3.32 14.97
C LEU A 119 -7.72 3.51 14.72
N SER A 120 -6.97 2.41 14.62
CA SER A 120 -5.56 2.42 14.24
C SER A 120 -5.35 2.94 12.82
N ASN A 121 -6.12 2.49 11.84
CA ASN A 121 -5.99 2.96 10.45
C ASN A 121 -6.40 4.44 10.30
N PHE A 122 -7.34 4.93 11.11
CA PHE A 122 -7.67 6.36 11.17
C PHE A 122 -6.51 7.18 11.75
N GLY A 123 -5.91 6.73 12.86
CA GLY A 123 -4.71 7.34 13.44
C GLY A 123 -3.52 7.35 12.47
N ALA A 124 -3.31 6.25 11.74
CA ALA A 124 -2.30 6.15 10.70
C ALA A 124 -2.54 7.16 9.56
N SER A 125 -3.78 7.29 9.09
CA SER A 125 -4.16 8.26 8.05
C SER A 125 -3.93 9.72 8.50
N ILE A 126 -4.10 10.05 9.78
CA ILE A 126 -3.77 11.38 10.32
C ILE A 126 -2.26 11.60 10.33
N CYS A 127 -1.48 10.61 10.77
CA CYS A 127 -0.02 10.69 10.77
C CYS A 127 0.56 10.84 9.35
N GLU A 128 0.06 10.09 8.37
CA GLU A 128 0.50 10.19 6.97
C GLU A 128 0.30 11.60 6.43
N VAL A 129 -0.94 12.09 6.46
CA VAL A 129 -1.30 13.42 5.92
C VAL A 129 -0.52 14.55 6.60
N ALA A 130 -0.33 14.47 7.92
CA ALA A 130 0.44 15.47 8.65
C ALA A 130 1.96 15.39 8.34
N ASN A 131 2.52 14.19 8.17
CA ASN A 131 3.94 14.02 7.78
C ASN A 131 4.18 14.51 6.34
N ASP A 132 3.31 14.15 5.39
CA ASP A 132 3.40 14.59 3.99
C ASP A 132 3.36 16.12 3.89
N ALA A 133 2.48 16.77 4.66
CA ALA A 133 2.43 18.22 4.73
C ALA A 133 3.71 18.84 5.35
N ILE A 134 4.27 18.26 6.42
CA ILE A 134 5.53 18.75 7.01
C ILE A 134 6.70 18.59 6.03
N VAL A 135 6.73 17.51 5.24
CA VAL A 135 7.73 17.30 4.17
C VAL A 135 7.61 18.38 3.10
N ALA A 136 6.40 18.65 2.61
CA ALA A 136 6.13 19.69 1.63
C ALA A 136 6.51 21.10 2.15
N GLU A 137 6.18 21.43 3.39
CA GLU A 137 6.54 22.69 4.05
C GLU A 137 8.07 22.85 4.25
N SER A 138 8.82 21.75 4.40
CA SER A 138 10.25 21.79 4.72
C SER A 138 11.18 21.83 3.50
N GLY A 139 10.65 21.67 2.28
CA GLY A 139 11.43 21.59 1.04
C GLY A 139 11.12 22.69 0.02
N LYS A 140 11.97 23.73 -0.05
CA LYS A 140 11.97 24.63 -1.22
C LYS A 140 12.40 23.86 -2.47
N LYS A 141 11.42 23.52 -3.33
CA LYS A 141 11.56 22.71 -4.56
C LYS A 141 12.08 21.27 -4.33
N ALA A 142 11.20 20.38 -3.88
CA ALA A 142 11.31 18.94 -4.17
C ALA A 142 9.91 18.33 -4.30
N ALA A 143 9.51 17.94 -5.52
CA ALA A 143 8.26 17.22 -5.75
C ALA A 143 8.35 15.83 -5.12
N SER A 144 7.70 15.63 -3.97
CA SER A 144 7.72 14.39 -3.20
C SER A 144 6.56 13.46 -3.59
N SER A 145 6.90 12.20 -3.82
CA SER A 145 6.02 11.17 -4.37
C SER A 145 5.34 10.30 -3.32
N SER A 146 4.02 10.15 -3.42
CA SER A 146 3.23 8.94 -3.13
C SER A 146 1.74 9.34 -3.26
N GLY A 147 0.77 8.50 -3.59
CA GLY A 147 0.72 7.19 -4.23
C GLY A 147 -0.29 7.28 -5.38
N SER A 148 -0.59 6.21 -6.13
CA SER A 148 -1.44 6.27 -7.34
C SER A 148 -1.38 4.99 -8.22
N ALA A 149 -2.18 4.77 -9.29
CA ALA A 149 -3.62 4.46 -9.28
C ALA A 149 -3.97 3.09 -9.92
N SER A 150 -2.98 2.26 -10.23
CA SER A 150 -3.12 1.09 -11.12
C SER A 150 -3.87 -0.12 -10.54
N TYR A 151 -4.62 0.07 -9.44
CA TYR A 151 -5.26 -0.99 -8.65
C TYR A 151 -6.77 -1.13 -8.91
N ALA A 152 -7.41 -0.11 -9.49
CA ALA A 152 -8.88 -0.01 -9.61
C ALA A 152 -9.56 -1.07 -10.52
N ALA A 153 -8.80 -1.92 -11.21
CA ALA A 153 -9.31 -2.94 -12.13
C ALA A 153 -8.84 -4.37 -11.83
N ILE A 154 -8.10 -4.59 -10.74
CA ILE A 154 -7.52 -5.90 -10.39
C ILE A 154 -8.20 -6.42 -9.13
N PRO A 155 -9.04 -7.47 -9.17
CA PRO A 155 -9.62 -8.05 -7.96
C PRO A 155 -8.51 -8.75 -7.15
N PHE A 156 -8.14 -8.22 -6.00
CA PHE A 156 -6.93 -8.63 -5.27
C PHE A 156 -7.21 -9.84 -4.39
N LEU A 157 -6.58 -10.99 -4.63
CA LEU A 157 -6.85 -12.24 -3.88
C LEU A 157 -5.87 -12.54 -2.72
N LEU A 158 -5.24 -11.51 -2.14
CA LEU A 158 -4.19 -11.68 -1.13
C LEU A 158 -4.65 -12.45 0.12
N GLY A 159 -5.91 -12.28 0.57
CA GLY A 159 -6.47 -13.03 1.69
C GLY A 159 -6.66 -14.51 1.37
N THR A 160 -7.16 -14.82 0.17
CA THR A 160 -7.31 -16.19 -0.34
C THR A 160 -5.96 -16.87 -0.54
N MET A 161 -4.96 -16.17 -1.07
CA MET A 161 -3.60 -16.71 -1.25
C MET A 161 -2.88 -16.96 0.07
N PHE A 162 -3.06 -16.08 1.08
CA PHE A 162 -2.57 -16.32 2.44
C PHE A 162 -3.20 -17.57 3.06
N PHE A 163 -4.50 -17.78 2.88
CA PHE A 163 -5.18 -19.01 3.30
C PHE A 163 -4.65 -20.25 2.57
N TYR A 164 -4.43 -20.19 1.25
CA TYR A 164 -3.84 -21.29 0.50
C TYR A 164 -2.43 -21.67 1.01
N GLN A 165 -1.58 -20.67 1.29
CA GLN A 165 -0.23 -20.86 1.84
C GLN A 165 -0.24 -21.50 3.23
N THR A 166 -1.26 -21.25 4.05
CA THR A 166 -1.33 -21.70 5.45
C THR A 166 -2.14 -22.97 5.66
N GLU A 167 -3.29 -23.14 4.99
CA GLU A 167 -4.13 -24.35 5.11
C GLU A 167 -3.70 -25.47 4.18
N VAL A 168 -3.54 -25.18 2.88
CA VAL A 168 -3.27 -26.21 1.86
C VAL A 168 -1.80 -26.59 1.83
N LEU A 169 -0.92 -25.60 1.84
CA LEU A 169 0.54 -25.82 1.80
C LEU A 169 1.17 -26.00 3.19
N ARG A 170 0.45 -25.65 4.27
CA ARG A 170 0.93 -25.74 5.66
C ARG A 170 2.31 -25.12 5.87
N LEU A 171 2.58 -23.99 5.21
CA LEU A 171 3.83 -23.26 5.37
C LEU A 171 3.87 -22.58 6.75
N ASP A 172 5.00 -22.71 7.43
CA ASP A 172 5.26 -22.01 8.68
C ASP A 172 5.10 -20.49 8.52
N SER A 173 4.59 -19.85 9.57
CA SER A 173 4.47 -18.39 9.64
C SER A 173 5.81 -17.65 9.42
N SER A 174 6.92 -18.31 9.71
CA SER A 174 8.29 -17.84 9.43
C SER A 174 8.60 -17.73 7.94
N VAL A 175 8.13 -18.67 7.10
CA VAL A 175 8.32 -18.67 5.64
C VAL A 175 7.53 -17.52 5.01
N ILE A 176 6.29 -17.34 5.46
CA ILE A 176 5.42 -16.23 5.02
C ILE A 176 6.00 -14.88 5.48
N GLY A 177 6.47 -14.79 6.73
CA GLY A 177 7.18 -13.60 7.23
C GLY A 177 8.44 -13.27 6.42
N LEU A 178 9.24 -14.27 6.06
CA LEU A 178 10.44 -14.08 5.25
C LEU A 178 10.09 -13.62 3.82
N SER A 179 8.99 -14.11 3.24
CA SER A 179 8.43 -13.60 1.97
C SER A 179 8.11 -12.10 2.06
N LYS A 180 7.49 -11.64 3.16
CA LYS A 180 7.20 -10.22 3.39
C LYS A 180 8.48 -9.38 3.45
N VAL A 181 9.50 -9.86 4.17
CA VAL A 181 10.82 -9.19 4.26
C VAL A 181 11.49 -9.12 2.89
N PHE A 182 11.49 -10.21 2.12
CA PHE A 182 12.05 -10.24 0.77
C PHE A 182 11.37 -9.22 -0.16
N GLY A 183 10.03 -9.10 -0.10
CA GLY A 183 9.29 -8.10 -0.85
C GLY A 183 9.67 -6.66 -0.52
N GLN A 184 9.93 -6.34 0.77
CA GLN A 184 10.39 -5.01 1.19
C GLN A 184 11.84 -4.72 0.73
N VAL A 185 12.72 -5.72 0.76
CA VAL A 185 14.09 -5.59 0.22
C VAL A 185 14.07 -5.38 -1.30
N ALA A 186 13.21 -6.10 -2.02
CA ALA A 186 13.01 -5.93 -3.46
C ALA A 186 12.46 -4.54 -3.81
N LEU A 187 11.46 -4.06 -3.05
CA LEU A 187 10.93 -2.69 -3.15
C LEU A 187 12.03 -1.63 -3.00
N LEU A 188 12.90 -1.79 -1.99
CA LEU A 188 14.03 -0.89 -1.77
C LEU A 188 15.00 -0.93 -2.97
N ALA A 189 15.40 -2.11 -3.44
CA ALA A 189 16.30 -2.27 -4.58
C ALA A 189 15.74 -1.67 -5.89
N TRP A 190 14.44 -1.83 -6.15
CA TRP A 190 13.78 -1.19 -7.29
C TRP A 190 13.67 0.33 -7.12
N SER A 191 13.42 0.86 -5.92
CA SER A 191 13.39 2.30 -5.68
C SER A 191 14.75 2.97 -5.93
N MET A 192 15.85 2.31 -5.54
CA MET A 192 17.22 2.76 -5.85
C MET A 192 17.50 2.70 -7.36
N SER A 193 17.12 1.59 -8.00
CA SER A 193 17.25 1.42 -9.46
C SER A 193 16.40 2.42 -10.24
N TYR A 194 15.23 2.80 -9.74
CA TYR A 194 14.39 3.86 -10.30
C TYR A 194 15.11 5.21 -10.31
N ASN A 195 15.68 5.56 -9.16
CA ASN A 195 16.41 6.81 -8.98
C ASN A 195 17.66 6.91 -9.88
N LYS A 196 18.34 5.78 -10.14
CA LYS A 196 19.58 5.72 -10.94
C LYS A 196 19.36 5.53 -12.46
N TYR A 197 18.41 4.69 -12.86
CA TYR A 197 18.27 4.25 -14.26
C TYR A 197 16.92 4.63 -14.89
N PHE A 198 15.80 4.39 -14.21
CA PHE A 198 14.48 4.49 -14.87
C PHE A 198 13.92 5.93 -14.97
N LYS A 199 14.54 6.92 -14.33
CA LYS A 199 14.16 8.36 -14.46
C LYS A 199 14.23 8.91 -15.88
N THR A 200 15.04 8.32 -16.76
CA THR A 200 15.20 8.74 -18.17
C THR A 200 14.10 8.18 -19.07
N MET A 201 13.35 7.17 -18.63
CA MET A 201 12.27 6.56 -19.41
C MET A 201 10.96 7.33 -19.22
N SER A 202 10.17 7.46 -20.29
CA SER A 202 8.81 8.01 -20.21
C SER A 202 7.95 7.16 -19.25
N ALA A 203 7.29 7.80 -18.29
CA ALA A 203 6.52 7.13 -17.24
C ALA A 203 5.49 6.10 -17.78
N ARG A 204 4.84 6.40 -18.92
CA ARG A 204 3.94 5.47 -19.63
C ARG A 204 4.61 4.13 -19.98
N LYS A 205 5.81 4.16 -20.58
CA LYS A 205 6.56 2.93 -20.94
C LYS A 205 6.96 2.15 -19.68
N LEU A 206 7.42 2.83 -18.64
CA LEU A 206 7.80 2.18 -17.38
C LEU A 206 6.59 1.52 -16.70
N LEU A 207 5.46 2.22 -16.58
CA LEU A 207 4.22 1.65 -16.04
C LEU A 207 3.74 0.46 -16.87
N SER A 208 3.85 0.53 -18.20
CA SER A 208 3.50 -0.57 -19.10
C SER A 208 4.36 -1.81 -18.87
N VAL A 209 5.70 -1.65 -18.79
CA VAL A 209 6.63 -2.75 -18.48
C VAL A 209 6.33 -3.34 -17.09
N LEU A 210 6.12 -2.50 -16.07
CA LEU A 210 5.84 -2.99 -14.71
C LEU A 210 4.50 -3.72 -14.62
N GLN A 211 3.48 -3.28 -15.37
CA GLN A 211 2.19 -3.96 -15.43
C GLN A 211 2.31 -5.32 -16.12
N PHE A 212 3.07 -5.42 -17.22
CA PHE A 212 3.38 -6.69 -17.90
C PHE A 212 4.17 -7.65 -16.99
N VAL A 213 5.19 -7.16 -16.28
CA VAL A 213 5.95 -7.95 -15.29
C VAL A 213 5.04 -8.42 -14.15
N THR A 214 4.09 -7.60 -13.70
CA THR A 214 3.08 -8.03 -12.71
C THR A 214 2.27 -9.21 -13.24
N ALA A 215 1.71 -9.09 -14.45
CA ALA A 215 0.90 -10.14 -15.06
C ALA A 215 1.66 -11.46 -15.24
N LEU A 216 2.96 -11.39 -15.58
CA LEU A 216 3.83 -12.56 -15.66
C LEU A 216 4.02 -13.26 -14.29
N VAL A 217 4.17 -12.48 -13.20
CA VAL A 217 4.26 -13.04 -11.84
C VAL A 217 2.91 -13.59 -11.37
N MET A 218 1.77 -12.99 -11.75
CA MET A 218 0.46 -13.58 -11.42
C MET A 218 0.19 -14.88 -12.20
N LEU A 219 0.69 -15.01 -13.43
CA LEU A 219 0.67 -16.27 -14.17
C LEU A 219 1.58 -17.33 -13.54
N SER A 220 2.70 -16.93 -12.94
CA SER A 220 3.53 -17.81 -12.11
C SER A 220 2.73 -18.37 -10.92
N ASP A 221 1.90 -17.56 -10.25
CA ASP A 221 1.06 -18.03 -9.14
C ASP A 221 -0.03 -19.02 -9.59
N VAL A 222 -0.60 -18.87 -10.80
CA VAL A 222 -1.49 -19.90 -11.39
C VAL A 222 -0.76 -21.23 -11.54
N LEU A 223 0.44 -21.23 -12.12
CA LEU A 223 1.25 -22.43 -12.33
C LEU A 223 1.71 -23.07 -11.00
N PHE A 224 1.87 -22.25 -9.96
CA PHE A 224 2.14 -22.69 -8.59
C PHE A 224 0.96 -23.43 -7.96
N VAL A 225 -0.25 -22.84 -7.98
CA VAL A 225 -1.45 -23.52 -7.45
C VAL A 225 -1.79 -24.79 -8.25
N GLN A 226 -1.47 -24.83 -9.55
CA GLN A 226 -1.56 -26.05 -10.38
C GLN A 226 -0.48 -27.11 -10.08
N GLY A 227 0.46 -26.83 -9.16
CA GLY A 227 1.52 -27.77 -8.75
C GLY A 227 2.60 -28.01 -9.80
N VAL A 228 2.73 -27.15 -10.81
CA VAL A 228 3.74 -27.32 -11.89
C VAL A 228 5.15 -27.21 -11.33
N TYR A 229 5.41 -26.25 -10.44
CA TYR A 229 6.70 -26.09 -9.77
C TYR A 229 7.08 -27.31 -8.93
N ARG A 230 6.10 -27.96 -8.27
CA ARG A 230 6.30 -29.19 -7.51
C ARG A 230 6.68 -30.38 -8.42
N LYS A 231 6.16 -30.45 -9.66
CA LYS A 231 6.60 -31.42 -10.70
C LYS A 231 8.02 -31.14 -11.22
N VAL A 232 8.45 -29.88 -11.21
CA VAL A 232 9.83 -29.45 -11.55
C VAL A 232 10.80 -29.68 -10.37
N GLY A 233 10.30 -30.04 -9.18
CA GLY A 233 11.11 -30.31 -7.99
C GLY A 233 11.47 -29.06 -7.18
N ILE A 234 10.80 -27.92 -7.41
CA ILE A 234 11.01 -26.69 -6.65
C ILE A 234 10.15 -26.75 -5.36
N PRO A 235 10.74 -26.60 -4.15
CA PRO A 235 9.99 -26.55 -2.90
C PRO A 235 9.05 -25.34 -2.82
N ASP A 236 7.84 -25.57 -2.29
CA ASP A 236 6.78 -24.56 -2.23
C ASP A 236 7.15 -23.36 -1.33
N SER A 237 8.01 -23.58 -0.32
CA SER A 237 8.56 -22.54 0.54
C SER A 237 9.48 -21.58 -0.21
N ILE A 238 10.35 -22.08 -1.09
CA ILE A 238 11.26 -21.26 -1.91
C ILE A 238 10.45 -20.45 -2.92
N TYR A 239 9.46 -21.07 -3.58
CA TYR A 239 8.53 -20.36 -4.45
C TYR A 239 7.85 -19.21 -3.71
N THR A 240 7.29 -19.50 -2.53
CA THR A 240 6.55 -18.52 -1.73
C THR A 240 7.45 -17.35 -1.32
N ILE A 241 8.64 -17.60 -0.76
CA ILE A 241 9.57 -16.53 -0.35
C ILE A 241 9.93 -15.62 -1.52
N VAL A 242 10.24 -16.20 -2.69
CA VAL A 242 10.71 -15.43 -3.85
C VAL A 242 9.54 -14.77 -4.56
N PHE A 243 8.59 -15.52 -5.13
CA PHE A 243 7.59 -14.98 -6.04
C PHE A 243 6.47 -14.22 -5.32
N SER A 244 5.97 -14.71 -4.17
CA SER A 244 4.93 -14.00 -3.42
C SER A 244 5.46 -12.67 -2.85
N GLY A 245 6.71 -12.65 -2.37
CA GLY A 245 7.39 -11.43 -1.95
C GLY A 245 7.68 -10.48 -3.12
N LEU A 246 8.14 -11.00 -4.26
CA LEU A 246 8.38 -10.23 -5.48
C LEU A 246 7.09 -9.55 -5.98
N LEU A 247 5.96 -10.25 -5.99
CA LEU A 247 4.67 -9.72 -6.40
C LEU A 247 4.22 -8.54 -5.52
N GLU A 248 4.30 -8.70 -4.21
CA GLU A 248 3.93 -7.64 -3.26
C GLU A 248 4.85 -6.41 -3.39
N GLY A 249 6.16 -6.62 -3.51
CA GLY A 249 7.12 -5.56 -3.78
C GLY A 249 6.85 -4.84 -5.11
N LEU A 250 6.48 -5.58 -6.17
CA LEU A 250 6.11 -5.01 -7.48
C LEU A 250 4.84 -4.15 -7.41
N MET A 251 3.83 -4.59 -6.66
CA MET A 251 2.60 -3.82 -6.43
C MET A 251 2.97 -2.48 -5.78
N PHE A 252 3.63 -2.49 -4.62
CA PHE A 252 4.06 -1.26 -3.95
C PHE A 252 5.00 -0.40 -4.82
N PHE A 253 5.89 -1.02 -5.61
CA PHE A 253 6.80 -0.26 -6.47
C PHE A 253 6.06 0.50 -7.59
N LYS A 254 4.99 -0.03 -8.17
CA LYS A 254 4.20 0.63 -9.24
C LYS A 254 3.54 1.93 -8.80
N VAL A 255 3.29 2.08 -7.50
CA VAL A 255 2.78 3.32 -6.88
C VAL A 255 3.74 4.50 -7.12
N LEU A 256 5.05 4.26 -7.05
CA LEU A 256 6.09 5.29 -7.13
C LEU A 256 6.16 6.01 -8.49
N PRO A 257 6.38 5.34 -9.65
CA PRO A 257 6.49 6.02 -10.95
C PRO A 257 5.17 6.64 -11.40
N PHE A 258 4.02 6.11 -10.98
CA PHE A 258 2.73 6.76 -11.21
C PHE A 258 2.63 8.08 -10.45
N SER A 259 3.01 8.10 -9.17
CA SER A 259 2.98 9.32 -8.33
C SER A 259 3.84 10.43 -8.94
N VAL A 260 5.05 10.06 -9.39
CA VAL A 260 5.96 10.99 -10.09
C VAL A 260 5.36 11.49 -11.41
N HIS A 261 4.48 10.73 -12.06
CA HIS A 261 3.79 11.19 -13.25
C HIS A 261 2.65 12.17 -12.92
N VAL A 262 1.82 11.89 -11.91
CA VAL A 262 0.76 12.81 -11.47
C VAL A 262 1.34 14.11 -10.94
N ALA A 263 2.39 14.07 -10.12
CA ALA A 263 3.04 15.27 -9.60
C ALA A 263 3.55 16.21 -10.72
N LYS A 264 3.94 15.68 -11.89
CA LYS A 264 4.33 16.48 -13.07
C LYS A 264 3.15 17.11 -13.81
N LEU A 265 1.92 16.65 -13.57
CA LEU A 265 0.68 17.16 -14.16
C LEU A 265 -0.06 18.13 -13.22
N CYS A 266 0.34 18.18 -11.94
CA CYS A 266 -0.25 19.09 -10.96
C CYS A 266 0.09 20.56 -11.28
N PRO A 267 -0.89 21.48 -11.25
CA PRO A 267 -0.61 22.90 -11.33
C PRO A 267 0.09 23.38 -10.04
N ALA A 268 1.04 24.30 -10.21
CA ALA A 268 1.83 24.84 -9.11
C ALA A 268 0.94 25.41 -8.00
N GLY A 269 1.17 24.98 -6.76
CA GLY A 269 0.40 25.40 -5.59
C GLY A 269 -0.80 24.49 -5.21
N CYS A 270 -1.23 23.56 -6.07
CA CYS A 270 -2.30 22.60 -5.75
C CYS A 270 -1.80 21.15 -5.53
N GLU A 271 -0.48 20.94 -5.60
CA GLU A 271 0.15 19.60 -5.58
C GLU A 271 -0.32 18.73 -4.40
N GLY A 272 -0.31 19.25 -3.17
CA GLY A 272 -0.71 18.49 -1.98
C GLY A 272 -2.16 18.01 -2.02
N SER A 273 -3.11 18.86 -2.43
CA SER A 273 -4.53 18.50 -2.50
C SER A 273 -4.82 17.48 -3.60
N VAL A 274 -4.17 17.62 -4.77
CA VAL A 274 -4.31 16.65 -5.86
C VAL A 274 -3.72 15.31 -5.45
N MET A 275 -2.53 15.28 -4.83
CA MET A 275 -1.92 14.03 -4.35
C MET A 275 -2.73 13.37 -3.23
N ALA A 276 -3.32 14.13 -2.30
CA ALA A 276 -4.20 13.60 -1.26
C ALA A 276 -5.49 12.97 -1.82
N PHE A 277 -6.13 13.62 -2.80
CA PHE A 277 -7.30 13.06 -3.49
C PHE A 277 -6.96 11.77 -4.22
N VAL A 278 -5.85 11.79 -4.94
CA VAL A 278 -5.31 10.65 -5.69
C VAL A 278 -5.02 9.48 -4.72
N MET A 279 -4.33 9.72 -3.61
CA MET A 279 -4.08 8.72 -2.55
C MET A 279 -5.36 8.08 -1.96
N SER A 280 -6.41 8.85 -1.72
CA SER A 280 -7.67 8.27 -1.22
C SER A 280 -8.48 7.57 -2.30
N ALA A 281 -8.34 7.96 -3.58
CA ALA A 281 -8.86 7.17 -4.68
C ALA A 281 -8.16 5.80 -4.77
N LEU A 282 -6.88 5.68 -4.39
CA LEU A 282 -6.22 4.37 -4.22
C LEU A 282 -6.76 3.56 -3.07
N ALA A 283 -6.91 4.16 -1.89
CA ALA A 283 -7.48 3.46 -0.74
C ALA A 283 -8.85 2.91 -1.08
N LEU A 284 -9.69 3.69 -1.77
CA LEU A 284 -10.99 3.22 -2.26
C LEU A 284 -10.83 2.10 -3.30
N ALA A 285 -9.90 2.23 -4.25
CA ALA A 285 -9.62 1.20 -5.25
C ALA A 285 -9.16 -0.13 -4.63
N THR A 286 -8.32 -0.12 -3.59
CA THR A 286 -7.86 -1.34 -2.91
C THR A 286 -8.95 -1.98 -2.05
N ILE A 287 -9.89 -1.19 -1.53
CA ILE A 287 -11.07 -1.69 -0.81
C ILE A 287 -12.03 -2.35 -1.80
N VAL A 288 -12.36 -1.68 -2.90
CA VAL A 288 -13.22 -2.20 -3.96
C VAL A 288 -12.63 -3.47 -4.59
N SER A 289 -11.32 -3.51 -4.85
CA SER A 289 -10.67 -4.73 -5.35
C SER A 289 -10.68 -5.88 -4.33
N GLY A 290 -10.54 -5.59 -3.04
CA GLY A 290 -10.67 -6.58 -1.98
C GLY A 290 -12.06 -7.22 -1.96
N TYR A 291 -13.12 -6.42 -2.06
CA TYR A 291 -14.50 -6.91 -2.17
C TYR A 291 -14.77 -7.66 -3.47
N LEU A 292 -14.28 -7.17 -4.61
CA LEU A 292 -14.41 -7.86 -5.90
C LEU A 292 -13.67 -9.21 -5.91
N GLY A 293 -12.52 -9.32 -5.23
CA GLY A 293 -11.81 -10.59 -5.03
C GLY A 293 -12.64 -11.59 -4.24
N VAL A 294 -13.25 -11.18 -3.13
CA VAL A 294 -14.14 -12.06 -2.33
C VAL A 294 -15.40 -12.45 -3.11
N ALA A 295 -16.00 -11.51 -3.85
CA ALA A 295 -17.14 -11.81 -4.71
C ALA A 295 -16.77 -12.84 -5.80
N LEU A 296 -15.63 -12.65 -6.48
CA LEU A 296 -15.12 -13.59 -7.50
C LEU A 296 -14.87 -14.98 -6.91
N ALA A 297 -14.22 -15.06 -5.74
CA ALA A 297 -13.98 -16.31 -5.04
C ALA A 297 -15.30 -17.04 -4.70
N ALA A 298 -16.30 -16.31 -4.19
CA ALA A 298 -17.62 -16.85 -3.87
C ALA A 298 -18.40 -17.30 -5.12
N PHE A 299 -18.38 -16.54 -6.22
CA PHE A 299 -19.00 -16.93 -7.50
C PHE A 299 -18.38 -18.20 -8.09
N MET A 300 -17.08 -18.40 -7.89
CA MET A 300 -16.34 -19.58 -8.34
C MET A 300 -16.41 -20.77 -7.36
N GLY A 301 -17.12 -20.63 -6.23
CA GLY A 301 -17.29 -21.68 -5.22
C GLY A 301 -16.08 -21.91 -4.32
N VAL A 302 -15.06 -21.05 -4.34
CA VAL A 302 -13.87 -21.19 -3.49
C VAL A 302 -14.26 -20.99 -2.02
N SER A 303 -14.18 -22.08 -1.26
CA SER A 303 -14.55 -22.14 0.15
C SER A 303 -13.32 -22.43 1.02
N GLY A 304 -13.45 -22.37 2.35
CA GLY A 304 -12.32 -22.58 3.27
C GLY A 304 -11.65 -23.96 3.13
N ASP A 305 -12.41 -24.97 2.69
CA ASP A 305 -11.94 -26.34 2.49
C ASP A 305 -11.70 -26.70 1.01
N ASP A 306 -12.29 -25.94 0.07
CA ASP A 306 -12.33 -26.24 -1.37
C ASP A 306 -11.65 -25.14 -2.20
N PHE A 307 -10.37 -25.37 -2.52
CA PHE A 307 -9.54 -24.47 -3.34
C PHE A 307 -9.42 -24.89 -4.82
N SER A 308 -10.25 -25.85 -5.27
CA SER A 308 -10.20 -26.41 -6.63
C SER A 308 -10.34 -25.37 -7.75
N ALA A 309 -11.14 -24.33 -7.53
CA ALA A 309 -11.32 -23.21 -8.47
C ALA A 309 -10.29 -22.07 -8.33
N LEU A 310 -9.36 -22.12 -7.35
CA LEU A 310 -8.37 -21.06 -7.12
C LEU A 310 -7.49 -20.73 -8.35
N PRO A 311 -7.01 -21.70 -9.16
CA PRO A 311 -6.30 -21.41 -10.40
C PRO A 311 -7.12 -20.60 -11.41
N ALA A 312 -8.44 -20.84 -11.47
CA ALA A 312 -9.34 -20.11 -12.37
C ALA A 312 -9.57 -18.66 -11.87
N CYS A 313 -9.71 -18.47 -10.55
CA CYS A 313 -9.76 -17.13 -9.95
C CYS A 313 -8.48 -16.32 -10.25
N LEU A 314 -7.30 -16.94 -10.08
CA LEU A 314 -6.01 -16.30 -10.37
C LEU A 314 -5.81 -16.01 -11.88
N LEU A 315 -6.32 -16.86 -12.77
CA LEU A 315 -6.34 -16.58 -14.22
C LEU A 315 -7.23 -15.38 -14.57
N ILE A 316 -8.39 -15.25 -13.93
CA ILE A 316 -9.27 -14.09 -14.09
C ILE A 316 -8.60 -12.83 -13.53
N GLU A 317 -7.96 -12.89 -12.35
CA GLU A 317 -7.17 -11.78 -11.80
C GLU A 317 -6.05 -11.37 -12.78
N ALA A 318 -5.26 -12.32 -13.29
CA ALA A 318 -4.21 -12.07 -14.28
C ALA A 318 -4.75 -11.42 -15.56
N ALA A 319 -5.88 -11.89 -16.10
CA ALA A 319 -6.54 -11.27 -17.26
C ALA A 319 -7.03 -9.85 -16.95
N CYS A 320 -7.61 -9.62 -15.78
CA CYS A 320 -7.98 -8.27 -15.31
C CYS A 320 -6.76 -7.34 -15.16
N THR A 321 -5.59 -7.86 -14.77
CA THR A 321 -4.34 -7.06 -14.75
C THR A 321 -3.89 -6.60 -16.13
N MET A 322 -4.34 -7.22 -17.22
CA MET A 322 -4.02 -6.80 -18.58
C MET A 322 -4.94 -5.69 -19.11
N LEU A 323 -6.15 -5.52 -18.55
CA LEU A 323 -7.10 -4.49 -19.00
C LEU A 323 -6.54 -3.05 -18.98
N PRO A 324 -5.82 -2.59 -17.93
CA PRO A 324 -5.20 -1.26 -17.92
C PRO A 324 -4.18 -1.02 -19.05
N LEU A 325 -3.51 -2.07 -19.54
CA LEU A 325 -2.57 -1.97 -20.66
C LEU A 325 -3.31 -1.70 -21.97
N CYS A 326 -4.39 -2.45 -22.24
CA CYS A 326 -5.26 -2.21 -23.39
C CYS A 326 -5.84 -0.79 -23.36
N CYS A 327 -6.37 -0.36 -22.20
CA CYS A 327 -6.89 1.01 -22.03
C CYS A 327 -5.82 2.10 -22.19
N SER A 328 -4.56 1.84 -21.81
CA SER A 328 -3.47 2.82 -21.98
C SER A 328 -3.19 3.16 -23.46
N SER A 329 -3.48 2.24 -24.39
CA SER A 329 -3.34 2.47 -25.84
C SER A 329 -4.44 3.36 -26.44
N LEU A 330 -5.60 3.45 -25.78
CA LEU A 330 -6.74 4.27 -26.19
C LEU A 330 -6.61 5.75 -25.78
N ILE A 331 -5.75 6.05 -24.81
CA ILE A 331 -5.45 7.43 -24.39
C ILE A 331 -4.52 8.07 -25.43
N LYS A 332 -5.12 8.60 -26.51
CA LYS A 332 -4.42 9.44 -27.50
C LYS A 332 -3.63 10.54 -26.77
N GLU A 333 -2.32 10.58 -26.98
CA GLU A 333 -1.51 11.74 -26.64
C GLU A 333 -2.10 12.97 -27.33
N ARG A 334 -2.70 13.89 -26.55
CA ARG A 334 -2.90 15.26 -27.00
C ARG A 334 -1.51 15.88 -27.11
N ARG A 335 -0.86 15.70 -28.26
CA ARG A 335 0.38 16.41 -28.60
C ARG A 335 0.12 17.89 -28.37
N GLU A 336 0.89 18.50 -27.47
CA GLU A 336 1.10 19.93 -27.48
C GLU A 336 1.80 20.26 -28.80
N LYS A 337 1.00 20.63 -29.81
CA LYS A 337 1.50 21.42 -30.93
C LYS A 337 1.80 22.79 -30.36
N GLU A 338 3.03 22.97 -29.88
CA GLU A 338 3.55 24.32 -29.68
C GLU A 338 3.39 25.09 -30.98
N LYS A 339 2.57 26.15 -30.92
CA LYS A 339 2.48 27.14 -31.97
C LYS A 339 3.81 27.87 -32.06
N LYS A 340 4.68 27.43 -32.96
CA LYS A 340 5.52 28.38 -33.70
C LYS A 340 4.64 29.00 -34.79
N GLN A 341 3.89 30.02 -34.40
CA GLN A 341 3.64 31.16 -35.29
C GLN A 341 4.99 31.92 -35.29
N GLU A 342 5.65 32.16 -36.43
CA GLU A 342 5.21 33.12 -37.48
C GLU A 342 4.94 34.50 -36.87
#